data_AF-A0A976KYW5-F1
#
_entry.id   AF-A0A976KYW5-F1
#
_cell.length_a   1.000
_cell.length_b   1.000
_cell.length_c   1.000
_cell.angle_alpha   90.00
_cell.angle_beta   90.00
_cell.angle_gamma   90.00
#
_symmetry.space_group_name_H-M   'P 1'
#
loop_
_entity.id
_entity.type
_entity.pdbx_description
1 polymer ?
#
loop_
_entity_poly.entity_id
_entity_poly.type
_entity_poly.pdbx_seq_one_letter_code
_entity_poly.pdbx_strand_id
1 'polypeptide(L)'
;YKGILYGGLLSYVNFITGLSVLTSALRKPGTQFMMMAFGSLTVRLFILIGLVVLGLLLYKFDRFVFVFVFFIFYFSFLIVEIFFLLSIQKKIKSEKNYN
;
A
#
# COMPACT_ATOMS: atom_id res chain seq x y z
N TYR A 1 -13.49 -7.48 18.36
CA TYR A 1 -12.06 -7.79 18.62
C TYR A 1 -11.40 -8.56 17.46
N LYS A 2 -11.92 -9.72 17.02
CA LYS A 2 -11.26 -10.52 15.96
C LYS A 2 -11.06 -9.78 14.64
N GLY A 3 -12.06 -9.03 14.16
CA GLY A 3 -11.96 -8.28 12.89
C GLY A 3 -10.89 -7.17 12.88
N ILE A 4 -10.63 -6.55 14.05
CA ILE A 4 -9.58 -5.53 14.19
C ILE A 4 -8.20 -6.18 14.08
N LEU A 5 -8.02 -7.36 14.68
CA LEU A 5 -6.75 -8.09 14.61
C LEU A 5 -6.45 -8.55 13.17
N TYR A 6 -7.45 -9.13 12.49
CA TYR A 6 -7.29 -9.59 11.10
C TYR A 6 -7.10 -8.42 10.12
N GLY A 7 -7.91 -7.35 10.24
CA GLY A 7 -7.76 -6.15 9.41
C GLY A 7 -6.43 -5.43 9.64
N GLY A 8 -5.96 -5.38 10.88
CA GLY A 8 -4.66 -4.82 11.25
C GLY A 8 -3.48 -5.62 10.67
N LEU A 9 -3.49 -6.95 10.84
CA LEU A 9 -2.47 -7.84 10.27
C LEU A 9 -2.40 -7.72 8.74
N LEU A 10 -3.55 -7.70 8.07
CA LEU A 10 -3.62 -7.58 6.63
C LEU A 10 -3.13 -6.23 6.12
N SER A 11 -3.48 -5.14 6.82
CA SER A 11 -2.99 -3.80 6.48
C SER A 11 -1.49 -3.69 6.71
N TYR A 12 -0.95 -4.31 7.76
CA TYR A 12 0.49 -4.35 8.03
C TYR A 12 1.26 -5.12 6.94
N VAL A 13 0.76 -6.29 6.52
CA VAL A 13 1.37 -7.06 5.41
C VAL A 13 1.36 -6.25 4.11
N ASN A 14 0.26 -5.55 3.83
CA ASN A 14 0.11 -4.69 2.66
C ASN A 14 1.12 -3.52 2.68
N PHE A 15 1.33 -2.91 3.85
CA PHE A 15 2.32 -1.86 4.03
C PHE A 15 3.76 -2.35 3.82
N ILE A 16 4.13 -3.50 4.40
CA ILE A 16 5.48 -4.07 4.22
C ILE A 16 5.74 -4.44 2.76
N THR A 17 4.78 -5.09 2.09
CA THR A 17 4.94 -5.41 0.67
C THR A 17 5.07 -4.16 -0.18
N GLY A 18 4.33 -3.09 0.14
CA GLY A 18 4.49 -1.79 -0.51
C GLY A 18 5.89 -1.20 -0.35
N LEU A 19 6.38 -1.10 0.89
CA LEU A 19 7.73 -0.61 1.18
C LEU A 19 8.82 -1.39 0.45
N SER A 20 8.72 -2.72 0.44
CA SER A 20 9.73 -3.58 -0.20
C SER A 20 9.75 -3.43 -1.72
N VAL A 21 8.58 -3.31 -2.36
CA VAL A 21 8.51 -3.10 -3.80
C VAL A 21 8.96 -1.69 -4.16
N LEU A 22 8.58 -0.70 -3.36
CA LEU A 22 8.96 0.69 -3.57
C LEU A 22 10.47 0.90 -3.47
N THR A 23 11.10 0.35 -2.43
CA THR A 23 12.56 0.40 -2.26
C THR A 23 13.30 -0.30 -3.40
N SER A 24 12.74 -1.38 -3.93
CA SER A 24 13.27 -2.06 -5.13
C SER A 24 13.05 -1.24 -6.41
N ALA A 25 11.92 -0.56 -6.53
CA ALA A 25 11.57 0.28 -7.68
C ALA A 25 12.44 1.53 -7.76
N LEU A 26 12.82 2.13 -6.62
CA LEU A 26 13.68 3.32 -6.57
C LEU A 26 15.06 3.14 -7.23
N ARG A 27 15.52 1.88 -7.36
CA ARG A 27 16.78 1.55 -8.03
C ARG A 27 16.65 1.39 -9.55
N LYS A 28 15.43 1.49 -10.11
CA LYS A 28 15.15 1.27 -11.52
C LYS A 28 14.91 2.58 -12.28
N PRO A 29 15.18 2.62 -13.60
CA PRO A 29 14.93 3.79 -14.45
C PRO A 29 13.44 4.16 -14.48
N GLY A 30 13.14 5.45 -14.74
CA GLY A 30 11.83 6.07 -14.49
C GLY A 30 10.59 5.32 -15.01
N THR A 31 10.66 4.73 -16.21
CA THR A 31 9.56 3.93 -16.78
C THR A 31 9.34 2.61 -16.02
N GLN A 32 10.42 1.93 -15.63
CA GLN A 32 10.35 0.71 -14.82
C GLN A 32 9.95 0.99 -13.37
N PHE A 33 10.37 2.15 -12.82
CA PHE A 33 9.89 2.63 -11.52
C PHE A 33 8.37 2.80 -11.52
N MET A 34 7.81 3.53 -12.50
CA MET A 34 6.37 3.72 -12.59
C MET A 34 5.64 2.39 -12.74
N MET A 35 6.12 1.51 -13.62
CA MET A 35 5.50 0.20 -13.83
C MET A 35 5.50 -0.67 -12.57
N MET A 36 6.59 -0.68 -11.80
CA MET A 36 6.63 -1.41 -10.52
C MET A 36 5.77 -0.75 -9.44
N ALA A 37 5.81 0.57 -9.32
CA ALA A 37 5.02 1.30 -8.33
C ALA A 37 3.52 1.12 -8.58
N PHE A 38 3.03 1.46 -9.78
CA PHE A 38 1.63 1.31 -10.15
C PHE A 38 1.19 -0.15 -10.24
N GLY A 39 2.03 -1.03 -10.82
CA GLY A 39 1.73 -2.45 -10.93
C GLY A 39 1.56 -3.12 -9.56
N SER A 40 2.45 -2.81 -8.61
CA SER A 40 2.31 -3.34 -7.25
C SER A 40 1.04 -2.83 -6.55
N LEU A 41 0.68 -1.57 -6.80
CA LEU A 41 -0.51 -0.93 -6.23
C LEU A 41 -1.79 -1.59 -6.77
N THR A 42 -1.83 -1.88 -8.07
CA THR A 42 -2.93 -2.63 -8.70
C THR A 42 -3.03 -4.06 -8.15
N VAL A 43 -1.91 -4.79 -8.06
CA VAL A 43 -1.93 -6.16 -7.50
C VAL A 43 -2.40 -6.16 -6.04
N ARG A 44 -1.92 -5.22 -5.23
CA ARG A 44 -2.37 -5.06 -3.83
C ARG A 44 -3.87 -4.78 -3.75
N LEU A 45 -4.43 -3.96 -4.64
CA LEU A 45 -5.88 -3.70 -4.72
C LEU A 45 -6.67 -4.99 -4.99
N PHE A 46 -6.24 -5.81 -5.94
CA PHE A 46 -6.90 -7.09 -6.23
C PHE A 46 -6.84 -8.05 -5.04
N ILE A 47 -5.67 -8.16 -4.40
CA ILE A 47 -5.50 -8.97 -3.18
C ILE A 47 -6.43 -8.47 -2.06
N LEU A 48 -6.52 -7.15 -1.89
CA LEU A 48 -7.40 -6.50 -0.92
C LEU A 48 -8.87 -6.84 -1.13
N ILE A 49 -9.34 -6.73 -2.38
CA ILE A 49 -10.71 -7.08 -2.74
C ILE A 49 -10.98 -8.55 -2.43
N GLY A 50 -10.06 -9.45 -2.80
CA GLY A 50 -10.18 -10.88 -2.51
C GLY A 50 -10.26 -11.17 -1.01
N LEU A 51 -9.43 -10.52 -0.20
CA LEU A 51 -9.44 -10.63 1.25
C LEU A 51 -10.70 -10.06 1.89
N VAL A 52 -11.23 -8.98 1.33
CA VAL A 52 -12.50 -8.42 1.79
C VAL A 52 -13.65 -9.36 1.52
N VAL A 53 -13.73 -9.93 0.31
CA VAL A 53 -14.73 -10.93 -0.07
C VAL A 53 -14.61 -12.19 0.80
N LEU A 54 -13.40 -12.69 1.03
CA LEU A 54 -13.16 -13.83 1.92
C LEU A 54 -13.59 -13.53 3.36
N GLY A 55 -13.28 -12.35 3.88
CA GLY A 55 -13.70 -11.92 5.22
C GLY A 55 -15.22 -11.83 5.37
N LEU A 56 -15.91 -11.36 4.33
CA LEU A 56 -17.37 -11.31 4.27
C LEU A 56 -18.03 -12.70 4.18
N LEU A 57 -17.39 -13.64 3.47
CA LEU A 57 -17.88 -15.02 3.33
C LEU A 57 -17.67 -15.86 4.59
N LEU A 58 -16.51 -15.73 5.23
CA LEU A 58 -16.11 -16.54 6.38
C LEU A 58 -16.62 -16.00 7.72
N TYR A 59 -16.88 -14.69 7.80
CA TYR A 59 -17.33 -14.05 9.03
C TYR A 59 -18.61 -13.25 8.82
N LYS A 60 -19.55 -13.38 9.76
CA LYS A 60 -20.72 -12.49 9.91
C LYS A 60 -20.30 -11.11 10.45
N PHE A 61 -19.30 -10.48 9.84
CA PHE A 61 -19.00 -9.09 10.15
C PHE A 61 -20.06 -8.17 9.56
N ASP A 62 -20.27 -7.03 10.22
CA ASP A 62 -21.00 -5.94 9.61
C ASP A 62 -20.24 -5.49 8.37
N ARG A 63 -20.89 -5.71 7.21
CA ARG A 63 -20.27 -5.55 5.88
C ARG A 63 -19.77 -4.13 5.66
N PHE A 64 -20.52 -3.14 6.14
CA PHE A 64 -20.17 -1.74 5.97
C PHE A 64 -18.97 -1.38 6.83
N VAL A 65 -18.98 -1.76 8.11
CA VAL A 65 -17.89 -1.44 9.04
C VAL A 65 -16.57 -2.07 8.58
N PHE A 66 -16.61 -3.33 8.15
CA PHE A 66 -15.41 -4.03 7.73
C PHE A 66 -14.78 -3.42 6.47
N VAL A 67 -15.58 -3.16 5.43
CA VAL A 67 -15.12 -2.53 4.19
C VAL A 67 -14.58 -1.12 4.47
N PHE A 68 -15.30 -0.33 5.27
CA PHE A 68 -14.95 1.06 5.56
C PHE A 68 -13.62 1.18 6.31
N VAL A 69 -13.42 0.38 7.36
CA VAL A 69 -12.15 0.35 8.11
C VAL A 69 -10.99 -0.06 7.20
N PHE A 70 -11.21 -1.08 6.36
CA PHE A 70 -10.18 -1.54 5.43
C PHE A 70 -9.78 -0.47 4.41
N PHE A 71 -10.77 0.24 3.85
CA PHE A 71 -10.53 1.33 2.91
C PHE A 71 -9.79 2.50 3.56
N ILE A 72 -10.16 2.87 4.79
CA ILE A 72 -9.45 3.91 5.55
C ILE A 72 -7.99 3.54 5.72
N PHE A 73 -7.69 2.33 6.23
CA PHE A 73 -6.30 1.90 6.40
C PHE A 73 -5.54 1.86 5.08
N TYR A 74 -6.16 1.35 4.02
CA TYR A 74 -5.56 1.33 2.69
C TYR A 74 -5.17 2.72 2.21
N PHE A 75 -6.09 3.69 2.24
CA PHE A 75 -5.81 5.05 1.79
C PHE A 75 -4.81 5.75 2.70
N SER A 76 -4.87 5.57 4.02
CA SER A 76 -3.88 6.13 4.94
C SER A 76 -2.46 5.64 4.62
N PHE A 77 -2.28 4.34 4.39
CA PHE A 77 -0.97 3.80 4.01
C PHE A 77 -0.51 4.26 2.63
N LEU A 78 -1.43 4.37 1.68
CA LEU A 78 -1.13 4.89 0.34
C LEU A 78 -0.66 6.35 0.41
N ILE A 79 -1.30 7.18 1.24
CA ILE A 79 -0.87 8.56 1.49
C ILE A 79 0.55 8.58 2.05
N VAL A 80 0.85 7.75 3.05
CA VAL A 80 2.22 7.62 3.61
C VAL A 80 3.22 7.21 2.54
N GLU A 81 2.87 6.28 1.66
CA GLU A 81 3.72 5.82 0.54
C GLU A 81 4.02 6.96 -0.45
N ILE A 82 3.01 7.77 -0.79
CA ILE A 82 3.17 8.96 -1.64
C ILE A 82 4.08 10.00 -0.96
N PHE A 83 3.85 10.30 0.32
CA PHE A 83 4.70 11.25 1.05
C PHE A 83 6.15 10.79 1.13
N PHE A 84 6.38 9.49 1.34
CA PHE A 84 7.71 8.90 1.35
C PHE A 84 8.40 9.05 -0.01
N LEU A 85 7.70 8.77 -1.11
CA LEU A 85 8.20 9.00 -2.47
C LEU A 85 8.56 10.46 -2.74
N LEU A 86 7.69 11.40 -2.36
CA LEU A 86 7.92 12.84 -2.53
C LEU A 86 9.16 13.31 -1.75
N SER A 87 9.34 12.78 -0.53
CA SER A 87 10.51 13.06 0.31
C SER A 87 11.81 12.58 -0.35
N ILE A 88 11.81 11.35 -0.90
CA ILE A 88 12.97 10.80 -1.61
C ILE A 88 13.28 11.59 -2.89
N GLN A 89 12.27 11.94 -3.69
CA GLN A 89 12.50 12.74 -4.89
C GLN A 89 13.08 14.12 -4.58
N LYS A 90 12.62 14.78 -3.51
CA LYS A 90 13.23 16.04 -3.03
C LYS A 90 14.70 15.84 -2.67
N LYS A 91 15.03 14.76 -1.98
CA LYS A 91 16.41 14.45 -1.58
C LYS A 91 17.32 14.23 -2.79
N ILE A 92 16.88 13.42 -3.76
CA ILE A 92 17.64 13.15 -5.00
C ILE A 92 17.84 14.44 -5.82
N LYS A 93 16.81 15.30 -5.92
CA LYS A 93 16.90 16.57 -6.65
C LYS A 93 17.84 17.59 -5.97
N SER A 94 17.95 17.54 -4.64
CA SER A 94 18.87 18.36 -3.86
C SER A 94 20.34 17.98 -4.10
N GLU A 95 20.67 16.69 -4.10
CA GLU A 95 22.06 16.22 -4.35
C GLU A 95 22.53 16.51 -5.79
N LYS A 96 21.60 16.52 -6.75
CA LYS A 96 21.91 16.82 -8.16
C LYS A 96 22.12 18.31 -8.48
N ASN A 97 21.80 19.23 -7.56
CA ASN A 97 22.07 20.67 -7.71
C ASN A 97 23.43 21.10 -7.12
N TYR A 98 24.11 20.21 -6.40
CA TYR A 98 25.41 20.45 -5.77
C TYR A 98 26.58 19.78 -6.49
N ASN A 99 26.31 19.09 -7.61
CA ASN A 99 27.31 18.58 -8.56
C ASN A 99 27.06 19.21 -9.92
#